data_AF-A0A2D6BRM0-F1
#
_entry.id   AF-A0A2D6BRM0-F1
#
_cell.length_a   1.000
_cell.length_b   1.000
_cell.length_c   1.000
_cell.angle_alpha   90.00
_cell.angle_beta   90.00
_cell.angle_gamma   90.00
#
_symmetry.space_group_name_H-M   'P 1'
#
loop_
_entity.id
_entity.type
_entity.pdbx_description
1 polymer ?
#
loop_
_entity_poly.entity_id
_entity_poly.type
_entity_poly.pdbx_seq_one_letter_code
_entity_poly.pdbx_strand_id
1 'polypeptide(L)'
;MASAASLKSALWDLKVRLQFTGWLQYLPNALVAVVLGALAAVGWLVGAYPALLFWTPLALGSLLVANLAFDLVTVKLGLRPAERTPARLDPLDTFDLMRARVSCRSFQSRDLTPEHRHELMALVARQVEPAGQLGQRPIRFEYIAAPLTVWPVVGAREFLVAIAPREYDRMAVIDVGRSLQKVVHHATGMGLATCWIGPGADHESILRHLGPRFDPERDHIICACAVGYASKFKPAVLRLIQRAQRNRLPIGQLFFAAPDLSAPLDPEAPPFDAFGRCYEVCQWAPSSFNGQTTRCAAVVDGQGQLTRFDFFATTDSHFYAPVALGIWLANWEMGCEAAKLPGHFEVLGPEERGATKAPELPHYDISWVREAG
;
A
#
# COMPACT_ATOMS: atom_id res chain seq x y z
N MET A 1 -32.30 14.46 -27.35
CA MET A 1 -31.84 13.14 -26.86
C MET A 1 -30.34 13.18 -26.75
N ALA A 2 -29.77 13.23 -25.54
CA ALA A 2 -28.32 13.11 -25.38
C ALA A 2 -27.89 11.70 -25.84
N SER A 3 -26.86 11.61 -26.69
CA SER A 3 -26.38 10.31 -27.15
C SER A 3 -25.86 9.49 -25.97
N ALA A 4 -26.00 8.17 -26.01
CA ALA A 4 -25.51 7.27 -24.96
C ALA A 4 -24.00 7.46 -24.67
N ALA A 5 -23.23 7.93 -25.65
CA ALA A 5 -21.81 8.26 -25.48
C ALA A 5 -21.58 9.52 -24.63
N SER A 6 -22.39 10.56 -24.80
CA SER A 6 -22.33 11.80 -24.02
C SER A 6 -22.69 11.58 -22.55
N LEU A 7 -23.69 10.74 -22.28
CA LEU A 7 -24.06 10.33 -20.92
C LEU A 7 -22.95 9.53 -20.22
N LYS A 8 -22.29 8.61 -20.94
CA LYS A 8 -21.15 7.85 -20.39
C LYS A 8 -19.97 8.75 -20.01
N SER A 9 -19.66 9.76 -20.85
CA SER A 9 -18.60 10.74 -20.55
C SER A 9 -18.95 11.55 -19.29
N ALA A 10 -20.17 12.09 -19.21
CA ALA A 10 -20.59 12.90 -18.07
C ALA A 10 -20.59 12.10 -16.74
N LEU A 11 -21.02 10.83 -16.78
CA LEU A 11 -20.97 9.94 -15.61
C LEU A 11 -19.54 9.62 -15.18
N TRP A 12 -18.63 9.45 -16.15
CA TRP A 12 -17.22 9.26 -15.86
C TRP A 12 -16.61 10.49 -15.20
N ASP A 13 -16.85 11.69 -15.75
CA ASP A 13 -16.34 12.95 -15.20
C ASP A 13 -16.89 13.21 -13.80
N LEU A 14 -18.17 12.93 -13.58
CA LEU A 14 -18.79 12.99 -12.25
C LEU A 14 -18.13 12.02 -11.28
N LYS A 15 -17.90 10.76 -11.70
CA LYS A 15 -17.21 9.76 -10.87
C LYS A 15 -15.82 10.26 -10.48
N VAL A 16 -15.03 10.74 -11.44
CA VAL A 16 -13.67 11.26 -11.21
C VAL A 16 -13.72 12.45 -10.24
N ARG A 17 -14.64 13.40 -10.44
CA ARG A 17 -14.82 14.52 -9.52
C ARG A 17 -15.17 14.06 -8.11
N LEU A 18 -16.10 13.12 -7.96
CA LEU A 18 -16.48 12.57 -6.65
C LEU A 18 -15.34 11.78 -6.00
N GLN A 19 -14.50 11.12 -6.80
CA GLN A 19 -13.32 10.38 -6.36
C GLN A 19 -12.33 11.32 -5.67
N PHE A 20 -11.90 12.38 -6.35
CA PHE A 20 -10.89 13.31 -5.83
C PHE A 20 -11.43 14.30 -4.79
N THR A 21 -12.74 14.57 -4.77
CA THR A 21 -13.38 15.34 -3.68
C THR A 21 -13.69 14.49 -2.44
N GLY A 22 -13.46 13.17 -2.49
CA GLY A 22 -13.74 12.24 -1.40
C GLY A 22 -15.22 12.00 -1.13
N TRP A 23 -16.12 12.44 -2.03
CA TRP A 23 -17.56 12.17 -1.90
C TRP A 23 -17.95 10.76 -2.34
N LEU A 24 -17.15 10.15 -3.22
CA LEU A 24 -17.43 8.82 -3.78
C LEU A 24 -17.61 7.74 -2.69
N GLN A 25 -16.91 7.85 -1.56
CA GLN A 25 -16.99 6.88 -0.47
C GLN A 25 -18.33 6.87 0.28
N TYR A 26 -19.14 7.92 0.15
CA TYR A 26 -20.44 8.04 0.81
C TYR A 26 -21.60 7.57 -0.09
N LEU A 27 -21.39 7.54 -1.41
CA LEU A 27 -22.43 7.17 -2.38
C LEU A 27 -23.01 5.77 -2.15
N PRO A 28 -22.24 4.70 -1.90
CA PRO A 28 -22.83 3.38 -1.73
C PRO A 28 -23.81 3.33 -0.55
N ASN A 29 -23.48 3.99 0.56
CA ASN A 29 -24.37 4.05 1.73
C ASN A 29 -25.65 4.85 1.40
N ALA A 30 -25.49 6.01 0.76
CA ALA A 30 -26.62 6.85 0.36
C ALA A 30 -27.58 6.12 -0.60
N LEU A 31 -27.04 5.40 -1.59
CA LEU A 31 -27.83 4.65 -2.57
C LEU A 31 -28.63 3.52 -1.91
N VAL A 32 -28.02 2.74 -1.01
CA VAL A 32 -28.73 1.67 -0.30
C VAL A 32 -29.82 2.25 0.60
N ALA A 33 -29.56 3.37 1.27
CA ALA A 33 -30.57 4.05 2.08
C ALA A 33 -31.78 4.50 1.25
N VAL A 34 -31.55 5.07 0.06
CA VAL A 34 -32.63 5.48 -0.87
C VAL A 34 -33.43 4.27 -1.36
N VAL A 35 -32.77 3.17 -1.74
CA VAL A 35 -33.46 1.94 -2.17
C VAL A 35 -34.33 1.38 -1.05
N LEU A 36 -33.83 1.31 0.18
CA LEU A 36 -34.60 0.84 1.33
C LEU A 36 -35.78 1.75 1.66
N GLY A 37 -35.62 3.07 1.53
CA GLY A 37 -36.71 4.03 1.67
C GLY A 37 -37.78 3.86 0.60
N ALA A 38 -37.39 3.61 -0.65
CA ALA A 38 -38.33 3.32 -1.74
C ALA A 38 -39.08 2.00 -1.50
N LEU A 39 -38.38 0.95 -1.07
CA LEU A 39 -39.01 -0.33 -0.69
C LEU A 39 -40.02 -0.16 0.45
N ALA A 40 -39.68 0.63 1.47
CA ALA A 40 -40.62 0.96 2.54
C ALA A 40 -41.86 1.70 2.00
N ALA A 41 -41.69 2.69 1.13
CA ALA A 41 -42.81 3.40 0.52
C ALA A 41 -43.74 2.48 -0.29
N VAL A 42 -43.17 1.54 -1.06
CA VAL A 42 -43.97 0.52 -1.76
C VAL A 42 -44.66 -0.41 -0.76
N GLY A 43 -43.96 -0.89 0.27
CA GLY A 43 -44.55 -1.75 1.31
C GLY A 43 -45.71 -1.07 2.05
N TRP A 44 -45.61 0.24 2.28
CA TRP A 44 -46.70 1.05 2.83
C TRP A 44 -47.91 1.09 1.89
N LEU A 45 -47.70 1.29 0.58
CA LEU A 45 -48.77 1.29 -0.42
C LEU A 45 -49.43 -0.08 -0.59
N VAL A 46 -48.66 -1.17 -0.48
CA VAL A 46 -49.17 -2.55 -0.60
C VAL A 46 -50.04 -2.93 0.61
N GLY A 47 -49.71 -2.44 1.81
CA GLY A 47 -50.50 -2.68 3.03
C GLY A 47 -50.46 -4.11 3.57
N ALA A 48 -49.70 -5.02 2.96
CA ALA A 48 -49.52 -6.40 3.41
C ALA A 48 -48.17 -6.59 4.14
N TYR A 49 -48.12 -7.53 5.09
CA TYR A 49 -46.90 -7.88 5.84
C TYR A 49 -46.09 -6.64 6.31
N PRO A 50 -46.70 -5.68 7.03
CA PRO A 50 -46.08 -4.37 7.32
C PRO A 50 -44.75 -4.48 8.07
N ALA A 51 -44.57 -5.51 8.90
CA ALA A 51 -43.30 -5.75 9.58
C ALA A 51 -42.15 -5.98 8.59
N LEU A 52 -42.39 -6.77 7.54
CA LEU A 52 -41.40 -7.15 6.54
C LEU A 52 -41.27 -6.11 5.43
N LEU A 53 -42.38 -5.61 4.89
CA LEU A 53 -42.37 -4.76 3.69
C LEU A 53 -42.21 -3.27 4.00
N PHE A 54 -42.61 -2.80 5.19
CA PHE A 54 -42.50 -1.40 5.58
C PHE A 54 -41.46 -1.19 6.68
N TRP A 55 -41.69 -1.76 7.87
CA TRP A 55 -40.89 -1.46 9.06
C TRP A 55 -39.43 -1.90 8.93
N THR A 56 -39.17 -3.07 8.36
CA THR A 56 -37.81 -3.58 8.20
C THR A 56 -36.97 -2.72 7.25
N PRO A 57 -37.39 -2.45 5.99
CA PRO A 57 -36.67 -1.54 5.10
C PRO A 57 -36.56 -0.12 5.66
N LEU A 58 -37.62 0.40 6.30
CA LEU A 58 -37.59 1.73 6.89
C LEU A 58 -36.57 1.85 8.03
N ALA A 59 -36.53 0.86 8.93
CA ALA A 59 -35.58 0.85 10.04
C ALA A 59 -34.14 0.75 9.53
N LEU A 60 -33.86 -0.16 8.60
CA LEU A 60 -32.54 -0.31 7.99
C LEU A 60 -32.14 0.96 7.22
N GLY A 61 -33.03 1.53 6.41
CA GLY A 61 -32.78 2.76 5.66
C GLY A 61 -32.48 3.94 6.59
N SER A 62 -33.25 4.09 7.67
CA SER A 62 -33.06 5.14 8.68
C SER A 62 -31.71 5.01 9.39
N LEU A 63 -31.30 3.78 9.73
CA LEU A 63 -29.98 3.52 10.31
C LEU A 63 -28.84 3.89 9.35
N LEU A 64 -28.99 3.59 8.06
CA LEU A 64 -27.98 3.97 7.06
C LEU A 64 -27.90 5.49 6.86
N VAL A 65 -29.03 6.20 6.90
CA VAL A 65 -29.08 7.67 6.86
C VAL A 65 -28.41 8.26 8.11
N ALA A 66 -28.74 7.75 9.30
CA ALA A 66 -28.11 8.19 10.54
C ALA A 66 -26.59 7.96 10.52
N ASN A 67 -26.14 6.79 10.05
CA ASN A 67 -24.71 6.50 9.85
C ASN A 67 -24.07 7.45 8.83
N LEU A 68 -24.75 7.73 7.70
CA LEU A 68 -24.25 8.66 6.69
C LEU A 68 -24.09 10.07 7.27
N ALA A 69 -25.09 10.57 7.99
CA ALA A 69 -25.04 11.87 8.65
C ALA A 69 -23.87 11.93 9.65
N PHE A 70 -23.71 10.88 10.47
CA PHE A 70 -22.59 10.76 11.40
C PHE A 70 -21.23 10.79 10.68
N ASP A 71 -21.07 10.01 9.61
CA ASP A 71 -19.83 9.96 8.82
C ASP A 71 -19.55 11.31 8.12
N LEU A 72 -20.57 12.02 7.65
CA LEU A 72 -20.41 13.35 7.07
C LEU A 72 -19.97 14.37 8.12
N VAL A 73 -20.62 14.39 9.28
CA VAL A 73 -20.26 15.30 10.38
C VAL A 73 -18.84 15.02 10.89
N THR A 74 -18.54 13.76 11.21
CA THR A 74 -17.28 13.41 11.89
C THR A 74 -16.08 13.30 10.96
N VAL A 75 -16.27 12.82 9.72
CA VAL A 75 -15.17 12.59 8.77
C VAL A 75 -15.10 13.68 7.72
N LYS A 76 -16.22 14.02 7.06
CA LYS A 76 -16.20 14.99 5.95
C LYS A 76 -16.06 16.44 6.43
N LEU A 77 -16.81 16.80 7.47
CA LEU A 77 -16.75 18.13 8.10
C LEU A 77 -15.69 18.21 9.21
N GLY A 78 -15.14 17.07 9.63
CA GLY A 78 -14.10 17.01 10.67
C GLY A 78 -14.58 17.38 12.07
N LEU A 79 -15.89 17.41 12.31
CA LEU A 79 -16.49 17.73 13.61
C LEU A 79 -16.51 16.49 14.49
N ARG A 80 -15.41 16.23 15.20
CA ARG A 80 -15.24 15.06 16.05
C ARG A 80 -14.42 15.38 17.32
N PRO A 81 -14.65 14.66 18.43
CA PRO A 81 -13.81 14.75 19.62
C PRO A 81 -12.34 14.47 19.31
N ALA A 82 -11.44 15.11 20.06
CA ALA A 82 -10.02 14.82 19.98
C ALA A 82 -9.73 13.36 20.32
N GLU A 83 -8.87 12.74 19.53
CA GLU A 83 -8.40 11.37 19.74
C GLU A 83 -7.04 11.39 20.44
N ARG A 84 -6.76 10.35 21.23
CA ARG A 84 -5.45 10.19 21.87
C ARG A 84 -4.40 9.83 20.81
N THR A 85 -3.17 10.27 21.05
CA THR A 85 -2.02 9.76 20.31
C THR A 85 -1.87 8.26 20.61
N PRO A 86 -1.73 7.40 19.59
CA PRO A 86 -1.46 5.98 19.79
C PRO A 86 -0.18 5.74 20.59
N ALA A 87 -0.14 4.65 21.35
CA ALA A 87 1.09 4.20 21.99
C ALA A 87 2.06 3.65 20.94
N ARG A 88 3.35 3.69 21.26
CA ARG A 88 4.39 3.01 20.48
C ARG A 88 4.21 1.49 20.55
N LEU A 89 4.68 0.81 19.52
CA LEU A 89 4.67 -0.66 19.39
C LEU A 89 6.04 -1.28 19.65
N ASP A 90 6.89 -0.58 20.43
CA ASP A 90 8.24 -1.03 20.79
C ASP A 90 8.31 -2.46 21.40
N PRO A 91 7.28 -2.99 22.09
CA PRO A 91 7.32 -4.38 22.59
C PRO A 91 7.22 -5.48 21.52
N LEU A 92 6.84 -5.15 20.28
CA LEU A 92 6.72 -6.15 19.21
C LEU A 92 8.10 -6.53 18.65
N ASP A 93 8.28 -7.81 18.33
CA ASP A 93 9.43 -8.23 17.53
C ASP A 93 9.34 -7.70 16.08
N THR A 94 10.42 -7.79 15.32
CA THR A 94 10.49 -7.28 13.95
C THR A 94 9.41 -7.88 13.03
N PHE A 95 9.12 -9.17 13.13
CA PHE A 95 8.13 -9.83 12.29
C PHE A 95 6.71 -9.41 12.67
N ASP A 96 6.40 -9.35 13.97
CA ASP A 96 5.12 -8.88 14.50
C ASP A 96 4.87 -7.42 14.16
N LEU A 97 5.93 -6.59 14.19
CA LEU A 97 5.86 -5.19 13.78
C LEU A 97 5.50 -5.05 12.29
N MET A 98 6.21 -5.79 11.43
CA MET A 98 5.91 -5.82 9.98
C MET A 98 4.49 -6.32 9.72
N ARG A 99 4.01 -7.28 10.51
CA ARG A 99 2.67 -7.86 10.44
C ARG A 99 1.57 -6.92 10.93
N ALA A 100 1.86 -6.11 11.94
CA ALA A 100 0.94 -5.14 12.54
C ALA A 100 0.65 -3.95 11.61
N ARG A 101 1.58 -3.63 10.70
CA ARG A 101 1.41 -2.56 9.72
C ARG A 101 0.16 -2.81 8.87
N VAL A 102 -0.69 -1.78 8.73
CA VAL A 102 -1.89 -1.79 7.89
C VAL A 102 -2.06 -0.46 7.17
N SER A 103 -2.64 -0.48 5.95
CA SER A 103 -2.81 0.75 5.17
C SER A 103 -3.96 1.57 5.77
N CYS A 104 -3.61 2.73 6.33
CA CYS A 104 -4.53 3.63 6.99
C CYS A 104 -5.33 4.45 5.98
N ARG A 105 -6.64 4.57 6.18
CA ARG A 105 -7.50 5.36 5.29
C ARG A 105 -8.40 6.34 6.03
N SER A 106 -8.04 6.63 7.27
CA SER A 106 -8.64 7.68 8.06
C SER A 106 -7.63 8.12 9.09
N PHE A 107 -7.18 9.36 8.96
CA PHE A 107 -6.22 9.97 9.87
C PHE A 107 -6.92 10.92 10.84
N GLN A 108 -6.32 11.10 12.02
CA GLN A 108 -6.73 12.15 12.97
C GLN A 108 -6.50 13.53 12.34
N SER A 109 -7.23 14.54 12.79
CA SER A 109 -7.16 15.91 12.24
C SER A 109 -5.99 16.74 12.76
N ARG A 110 -5.14 16.15 13.59
CA ARG A 110 -3.94 16.77 14.17
C ARG A 110 -2.69 16.45 13.36
N ASP A 111 -1.73 17.35 13.46
CA ASP A 111 -0.39 17.16 12.95
C ASP A 111 0.42 16.24 13.89
N LEU A 112 1.52 15.67 13.38
CA LEU A 112 2.52 14.94 14.15
C LEU A 112 3.13 15.85 15.22
N THR A 113 3.38 15.28 16.39
CA THR A 113 4.17 16.01 17.40
C THR A 113 5.58 16.29 16.85
N PRO A 114 6.24 17.36 17.33
CA PRO A 114 7.61 17.66 16.91
C PRO A 114 8.57 16.49 17.06
N GLU A 115 8.42 15.69 18.12
CA GLU A 115 9.25 14.53 18.42
C GLU A 115 9.06 13.42 17.37
N HIS A 116 7.80 13.08 17.07
CA HIS A 116 7.49 12.08 16.04
C HIS A 116 7.96 12.54 14.66
N ARG A 117 7.78 13.82 14.33
CA ARG A 117 8.27 14.34 13.05
C ARG A 117 9.80 14.31 12.98
N HIS A 118 10.49 14.68 14.06
CA HIS A 118 11.95 14.66 14.10
C HIS A 118 12.50 13.23 13.95
N GLU A 119 11.97 12.26 14.71
CA GLU A 119 12.37 10.85 14.63
C GLU A 119 12.11 10.26 13.23
N LEU A 120 10.93 10.54 12.66
CA LEU A 120 10.59 10.11 11.30
C LEU A 120 11.56 10.67 10.26
N MET A 121 11.87 11.97 10.32
CA MET A 121 12.76 12.61 9.37
C MET A 121 14.21 12.19 9.54
N ALA A 122 14.66 11.89 10.76
CA ALA A 122 15.98 11.32 11.01
C ALA A 122 16.11 9.92 10.38
N LEU A 123 15.06 9.10 10.41
CA LEU A 123 15.07 7.85 9.67
C LEU A 123 15.04 8.07 8.16
N VAL A 124 14.19 8.97 7.66
CA VAL A 124 14.12 9.30 6.23
C VAL A 124 15.50 9.66 5.70
N ALA A 125 16.23 10.54 6.39
CA ALA A 125 17.58 10.94 6.01
C ALA A 125 18.51 9.73 5.83
N ARG A 126 18.52 8.80 6.80
CA ARG A 126 19.33 7.57 6.72
C ARG A 126 18.92 6.65 5.57
N GLN A 127 17.62 6.52 5.31
CA GLN A 127 17.13 5.60 4.28
C GLN A 127 17.37 6.09 2.84
N VAL A 128 17.63 7.38 2.65
CA VAL A 128 17.96 7.95 1.33
C VAL A 128 19.47 8.13 1.11
N GLU A 129 20.31 7.69 2.07
CA GLU A 129 21.76 7.73 1.89
C GLU A 129 22.20 6.78 0.75
N PRO A 130 23.05 7.24 -0.18
CA PRO A 130 23.49 6.41 -1.32
C PRO A 130 24.14 5.09 -0.91
N ALA A 131 24.84 5.05 0.23
CA ALA A 131 25.50 3.84 0.72
C ALA A 131 24.52 2.70 1.09
N GLY A 132 23.25 3.03 1.34
CA GLY A 132 22.21 2.04 1.65
C GLY A 132 21.35 1.62 0.44
N GLN A 133 21.57 2.22 -0.74
CA GLN A 133 20.82 1.97 -1.96
C GLN A 133 21.41 0.79 -2.74
N LEU A 134 20.54 0.07 -3.46
CA LEU A 134 20.93 -1.03 -4.36
C LEU A 134 21.41 -0.49 -5.71
N GLY A 135 20.80 0.59 -6.17
CA GLY A 135 21.14 1.30 -7.40
C GLY A 135 22.12 2.45 -7.18
N GLN A 136 22.65 2.96 -8.28
CA GLN A 136 23.57 4.10 -8.29
C GLN A 136 22.86 5.46 -8.42
N ARG A 137 21.56 5.44 -8.73
CA ARG A 137 20.76 6.63 -9.04
C ARG A 137 20.09 7.14 -7.76
N PRO A 138 20.25 8.43 -7.43
CA PRO A 138 19.81 8.94 -6.13
C PRO A 138 18.29 9.01 -6.05
N ILE A 139 17.74 8.57 -4.92
CA ILE A 139 16.34 8.80 -4.53
C ILE A 139 16.26 9.84 -3.42
N ARG A 140 15.11 10.51 -3.28
CA ARG A 140 14.85 11.46 -2.20
C ARG A 140 13.40 11.42 -1.74
N PHE A 141 13.18 11.66 -0.45
CA PHE A 141 11.85 11.75 0.14
C PHE A 141 11.60 13.17 0.65
N GLU A 142 10.67 13.86 0.01
CA GLU A 142 10.27 15.21 0.39
C GLU A 142 9.08 15.20 1.34
N TYR A 143 9.20 15.89 2.46
CA TYR A 143 8.12 16.01 3.41
C TYR A 143 7.20 17.20 3.07
N ILE A 144 5.89 16.96 3.14
CA ILE A 144 4.83 17.97 2.95
C ILE A 144 3.91 17.91 4.15
N ALA A 145 3.83 19.02 4.91
CA ALA A 145 2.85 19.22 5.98
C ALA A 145 1.64 20.03 5.47
N ALA A 146 0.95 19.47 4.48
CA ALA A 146 -0.28 20.02 3.93
C ALA A 146 -1.18 18.89 3.40
N PRO A 147 -2.51 19.06 3.42
CA PRO A 147 -3.42 18.13 2.75
C PRO A 147 -3.13 18.05 1.24
N LEU A 148 -2.97 16.83 0.73
CA LEU A 148 -2.85 16.57 -0.71
C LEU A 148 -4.14 15.98 -1.28
N THR A 149 -4.39 16.27 -2.56
CA THR A 149 -5.49 15.65 -3.31
C THR A 149 -5.07 14.25 -3.74
N VAL A 150 -5.52 13.22 -3.00
CA VAL A 150 -5.06 11.84 -3.23
C VAL A 150 -6.23 10.86 -3.31
N TRP A 151 -6.02 9.76 -4.02
CA TRP A 151 -6.97 8.66 -4.08
C TRP A 151 -6.34 7.35 -3.57
N PRO A 152 -7.01 6.62 -2.63
CA PRO A 152 -8.23 7.01 -1.93
C PRO A 152 -8.03 8.23 -1.04
N VAL A 153 -9.08 9.04 -0.84
CA VAL A 153 -9.01 10.15 0.13
C VAL A 153 -8.88 9.54 1.53
N VAL A 154 -7.77 9.84 2.21
CA VAL A 154 -7.46 9.27 3.52
C VAL A 154 -7.59 10.28 4.67
N GLY A 155 -7.70 11.57 4.37
CA GLY A 155 -7.79 12.64 5.39
C GLY A 155 -6.47 12.93 6.12
N ALA A 156 -5.34 12.51 5.55
CA ALA A 156 -4.01 12.83 6.06
C ALA A 156 -3.64 14.30 5.78
N ARG A 157 -2.80 14.85 6.66
CA ARG A 157 -2.28 16.22 6.56
C ARG A 157 -0.79 16.26 6.27
N GLU A 158 -0.13 15.11 6.33
CA GLU A 158 1.31 14.99 6.20
C GLU A 158 1.67 13.83 5.29
N PHE A 159 2.66 14.07 4.43
CA PHE A 159 3.05 13.14 3.38
C PHE A 159 4.56 13.13 3.20
N LEU A 160 5.08 11.95 2.89
CA LEU A 160 6.40 11.76 2.29
C LEU A 160 6.20 11.53 0.79
N VAL A 161 6.78 12.38 -0.05
CA VAL A 161 6.75 12.25 -1.51
C VAL A 161 8.06 11.63 -1.97
N ALA A 162 7.99 10.46 -2.58
CA ALA A 162 9.16 9.79 -3.11
C ALA A 162 9.47 10.26 -4.53
N ILE A 163 10.72 10.68 -4.73
CA ILE A 163 11.21 11.25 -5.96
C ILE A 163 12.47 10.48 -6.39
N ALA A 164 12.54 10.17 -7.68
CA ALA A 164 13.70 9.59 -8.35
C ALA A 164 14.07 10.47 -9.57
N PRO A 165 15.18 10.18 -10.28
CA PRO A 165 15.55 10.94 -11.47
C PRO A 165 14.46 10.91 -12.55
N ARG A 166 14.40 11.98 -13.36
CA ARG A 166 13.44 12.12 -14.46
C ARG A 166 13.58 11.00 -15.50
N GLU A 167 14.82 10.71 -15.86
CA GLU A 167 15.17 9.55 -16.67
C GLU A 167 14.89 8.29 -15.87
N TYR A 168 14.08 7.40 -16.45
CA TYR A 168 13.64 6.20 -15.78
C TYR A 168 14.83 5.27 -15.50
N ASP A 169 15.01 4.94 -14.22
CA ASP A 169 15.91 3.90 -13.76
C ASP A 169 15.12 2.92 -12.88
N ARG A 170 15.09 1.65 -13.29
CA ARG A 170 14.28 0.64 -12.61
C ARG A 170 14.75 0.36 -11.19
N MET A 171 16.07 0.37 -10.95
CA MET A 171 16.62 0.12 -9.63
C MET A 171 16.35 1.28 -8.68
N ALA A 172 16.36 2.53 -9.15
CA ALA A 172 15.94 3.69 -8.36
C ALA A 172 14.48 3.55 -7.89
N VAL A 173 13.58 3.02 -8.73
CA VAL A 173 12.18 2.78 -8.35
C VAL A 173 12.06 1.64 -7.33
N ILE A 174 12.89 0.59 -7.45
CA ILE A 174 13.01 -0.48 -6.45
C ILE A 174 13.53 0.09 -5.12
N ASP A 175 14.56 0.93 -5.15
CA ASP A 175 15.11 1.60 -3.97
C ASP A 175 14.10 2.51 -3.30
N VAL A 176 13.24 3.21 -4.05
CA VAL A 176 12.09 3.94 -3.48
C VAL A 176 11.21 2.99 -2.68
N GLY A 177 10.84 1.84 -3.27
CA GLY A 177 10.03 0.82 -2.59
C GLY A 177 10.68 0.33 -1.30
N ARG A 178 11.96 -0.08 -1.38
CA ARG A 178 12.71 -0.65 -0.26
C ARG A 178 12.90 0.36 0.87
N SER A 179 13.41 1.55 0.53
CA SER A 179 13.78 2.57 1.51
C SER A 179 12.56 3.16 2.21
N LEU A 180 11.49 3.46 1.45
CA LEU A 180 10.26 3.99 2.05
C LEU A 180 9.50 2.93 2.86
N GLN A 181 9.61 1.65 2.51
CA GLN A 181 8.99 0.58 3.30
C GLN A 181 9.67 0.41 4.67
N LYS A 182 11.00 0.58 4.76
CA LYS A 182 11.72 0.63 6.04
C LYS A 182 11.25 1.81 6.90
N VAL A 183 11.04 2.99 6.28
CA VAL A 183 10.41 4.14 6.96
C VAL A 183 9.00 3.81 7.45
N VAL A 184 8.19 3.13 6.64
CA VAL A 184 6.83 2.70 6.99
C VAL A 184 6.79 1.76 8.19
N HIS A 185 7.72 0.80 8.27
CA HIS A 185 7.81 -0.13 9.40
C HIS A 185 8.22 0.58 10.68
N HIS A 186 9.22 1.46 10.60
CA HIS A 186 9.61 2.26 11.77
C HIS A 186 8.50 3.21 12.23
N ALA A 187 7.82 3.89 11.30
CA ALA A 187 6.65 4.70 11.60
C ALA A 187 5.55 3.89 12.32
N THR A 188 5.35 2.63 11.90
CA THR A 188 4.45 1.69 12.59
C THR A 188 4.91 1.46 14.04
N GLY A 189 6.21 1.28 14.28
CA GLY A 189 6.80 1.14 15.61
C GLY A 189 6.57 2.36 16.51
N MET A 190 6.63 3.56 15.94
CA MET A 190 6.32 4.81 16.62
C MET A 190 4.82 4.99 16.97
N GLY A 191 3.95 4.06 16.55
CA GLY A 191 2.50 4.20 16.65
C GLY A 191 1.89 5.11 15.58
N LEU A 192 2.66 5.48 14.55
CA LEU A 192 2.16 6.22 13.39
C LEU A 192 1.49 5.26 12.41
N ALA A 193 0.45 5.76 11.77
CA ALA A 193 -0.25 5.10 10.69
C ALA A 193 0.29 5.60 9.35
N THR A 194 0.28 4.74 8.34
CA THR A 194 0.79 5.07 7.01
C THR A 194 -0.14 4.58 5.90
N CYS A 195 -0.08 5.21 4.73
CA CYS A 195 -0.73 4.72 3.53
C CYS A 195 0.05 5.07 2.28
N TRP A 196 0.49 4.04 1.57
CA TRP A 196 1.00 4.17 0.21
C TRP A 196 -0.08 4.69 -0.73
N ILE A 197 0.30 5.68 -1.54
CA ILE A 197 -0.50 6.32 -2.57
C ILE A 197 0.33 6.23 -3.84
N GLY A 198 -0.17 5.46 -4.82
CA GLY A 198 0.56 5.18 -6.04
C GLY A 198 0.81 6.43 -6.91
N PRO A 199 1.57 6.27 -8.02
CA PRO A 199 1.91 7.34 -8.96
C PRO A 199 0.71 8.10 -9.54
N GLY A 200 -0.50 7.54 -9.49
CA GLY A 200 -1.75 8.23 -9.87
C GLY A 200 -2.27 9.28 -8.87
N ALA A 201 -1.47 9.71 -7.90
CA ALA A 201 -1.78 10.86 -7.05
C ALA A 201 -1.92 12.14 -7.89
N ASP A 202 -2.63 13.16 -7.39
CA ASP A 202 -2.66 14.47 -8.06
C ASP A 202 -1.30 15.15 -7.95
N HIS A 203 -0.51 15.07 -9.01
CA HIS A 203 0.81 15.70 -9.08
C HIS A 203 0.71 17.22 -8.95
N GLU A 204 -0.40 17.84 -9.39
CA GLU A 204 -0.55 19.29 -9.29
C GLU A 204 -0.53 19.76 -7.83
N SER A 205 -1.28 19.10 -6.94
CA SER A 205 -1.23 19.41 -5.50
C SER A 205 0.15 19.21 -4.88
N ILE A 206 0.87 18.16 -5.28
CA ILE A 206 2.22 17.88 -4.80
C ILE A 206 3.17 18.99 -5.23
N LEU A 207 3.19 19.32 -6.53
CA LEU A 207 4.08 20.33 -7.11
C LEU A 207 3.85 21.70 -6.48
N ARG A 208 2.59 22.07 -6.24
CA ARG A 208 2.22 23.32 -5.55
C ARG A 208 2.85 23.45 -4.16
N HIS A 209 2.97 22.35 -3.42
CA HIS A 209 3.52 22.33 -2.06
C HIS A 209 5.03 22.04 -2.00
N LEU A 210 5.60 21.40 -3.02
CA LEU A 210 7.05 21.26 -3.14
C LEU A 210 7.70 22.57 -3.56
N GLY A 211 7.06 23.32 -4.48
CA GLY A 211 7.59 24.57 -5.01
C GLY A 211 9.01 24.40 -5.56
N PRO A 212 9.99 25.23 -5.15
CA PRO A 212 11.35 25.17 -5.68
C PRO A 212 12.14 23.92 -5.28
N ARG A 213 11.61 23.07 -4.38
CA ARG A 213 12.21 21.79 -4.02
C ARG A 213 12.03 20.71 -5.10
N PHE A 214 11.25 20.98 -6.15
CA PHE A 214 11.02 20.07 -7.26
C PHE A 214 11.52 20.70 -8.58
N ASP A 215 12.38 19.97 -9.28
CA ASP A 215 12.90 20.33 -10.59
C ASP A 215 12.27 19.41 -11.66
N PRO A 216 11.33 19.91 -12.48
CA PRO A 216 10.62 19.08 -13.46
C PRO A 216 11.52 18.51 -14.57
N GLU A 217 12.72 19.07 -14.78
CA GLU A 217 13.68 18.55 -15.76
C GLU A 217 14.49 17.38 -15.20
N ARG A 218 14.64 17.31 -13.87
CA ARG A 218 15.51 16.34 -13.20
C ARG A 218 14.78 15.33 -12.33
N ASP A 219 13.55 15.60 -11.94
CA ASP A 219 12.79 14.82 -10.97
C ASP A 219 11.58 14.09 -11.56
N HIS A 220 11.26 12.96 -10.97
CA HIS A 220 10.04 12.19 -11.20
C HIS A 220 9.39 11.81 -9.87
N ILE A 221 8.11 12.16 -9.68
CA ILE A 221 7.33 11.73 -8.51
C ILE A 221 6.93 10.26 -8.69
N ILE A 222 7.51 9.36 -7.90
CA ILE A 222 7.24 7.93 -7.98
C ILE A 222 5.95 7.58 -7.23
N CYS A 223 5.81 8.07 -6.01
CA CYS A 223 4.64 7.83 -5.17
C CYS A 223 4.60 8.80 -3.99
N ALA A 224 3.53 8.76 -3.21
CA ALA A 224 3.45 9.41 -1.91
C ALA A 224 3.08 8.41 -0.81
N CYS A 225 3.47 8.70 0.42
CA CYS A 225 3.03 7.99 1.60
C CYS A 225 2.40 8.99 2.56
N ALA A 226 1.09 8.84 2.82
CA ALA A 226 0.43 9.57 3.89
C ALA A 226 0.94 9.08 5.23
N VAL A 227 1.26 9.99 6.15
CA VAL A 227 1.71 9.68 7.51
C VAL A 227 0.92 10.51 8.52
N GLY A 228 0.64 9.93 9.69
CA GLY A 228 -0.12 10.59 10.74
C GLY A 228 -0.64 9.59 11.76
N TYR A 229 -1.60 10.00 12.59
CA TYR A 229 -2.23 9.09 13.55
C TYR A 229 -3.50 8.45 12.97
N ALA A 230 -3.71 7.15 13.18
CA ALA A 230 -4.95 6.49 12.77
C ALA A 230 -6.14 7.07 13.54
N SER A 231 -7.24 7.31 12.84
CA SER A 231 -8.51 7.75 13.41
C SER A 231 -9.50 6.59 13.47
N LYS A 232 -10.26 6.52 14.57
CA LYS A 232 -11.39 5.58 14.72
C LYS A 232 -12.62 5.99 13.93
N PHE A 233 -12.75 7.28 13.58
CA PHE A 233 -13.83 7.82 12.75
C PHE A 233 -13.53 7.52 11.30
N LYS A 234 -14.26 6.58 10.71
CA LYS A 234 -14.00 6.08 9.37
C LYS A 234 -15.32 5.66 8.73
N PRO A 235 -15.58 6.09 7.47
CA PRO A 235 -16.81 5.74 6.77
C PRO A 235 -17.00 4.23 6.69
N ALA A 236 -18.24 3.77 6.87
CA ALA A 236 -18.57 2.34 6.90
C ALA A 236 -18.03 1.57 5.67
N VAL A 237 -18.17 2.16 4.48
CA VAL A 237 -17.67 1.57 3.22
C VAL A 237 -16.15 1.36 3.24
N LEU A 238 -15.39 2.30 3.81
CA LEU A 238 -13.94 2.14 3.91
C LEU A 238 -13.53 1.03 4.89
N ARG A 239 -14.37 0.69 5.88
CA ARG A 239 -14.14 -0.45 6.78
C ARG A 239 -14.29 -1.76 6.02
N LEU A 240 -15.31 -1.87 5.18
CA LEU A 240 -15.54 -3.03 4.31
C LEU A 240 -14.40 -3.21 3.30
N ILE A 241 -14.01 -2.12 2.60
CA ILE A 241 -12.88 -2.15 1.65
C ILE A 241 -11.59 -2.57 2.35
N GLN A 242 -11.31 -2.04 3.55
CA GLN A 242 -10.12 -2.43 4.30
C GLN A 242 -10.13 -3.90 4.69
N ARG A 243 -11.30 -4.46 5.06
CA ARG A 243 -11.43 -5.89 5.36
C ARG A 243 -11.20 -6.74 4.11
N ALA A 244 -11.79 -6.37 2.98
CA ALA A 244 -11.60 -7.10 1.72
C ALA A 244 -10.14 -7.09 1.26
N GLN A 245 -9.45 -5.95 1.39
CA GLN A 245 -8.05 -5.79 1.01
C GLN A 245 -7.04 -6.38 2.01
N ARG A 246 -7.50 -7.06 3.07
CA ARG A 246 -6.64 -7.87 3.92
C ARG A 246 -6.43 -9.29 3.37
N ASN A 247 -7.17 -9.71 2.37
CA ASN A 247 -6.93 -10.98 1.72
C ASN A 247 -5.57 -10.94 1.01
N ARG A 248 -4.80 -12.03 1.11
CA ARG A 248 -3.51 -12.20 0.46
C ARG A 248 -3.51 -13.48 -0.36
N LEU A 249 -2.64 -13.53 -1.37
CA LEU A 249 -2.39 -14.76 -2.09
C LEU A 249 -1.71 -15.75 -1.13
N PRO A 250 -1.98 -17.06 -1.23
CA PRO A 250 -1.27 -18.06 -0.44
C PRO A 250 0.22 -18.08 -0.82
N ILE A 251 1.07 -18.52 0.11
CA ILE A 251 2.54 -18.56 -0.08
C ILE A 251 2.93 -19.33 -1.35
N GLY A 252 2.27 -20.45 -1.65
CA GLY A 252 2.53 -21.22 -2.89
C GLY A 252 2.17 -20.51 -4.21
N GLN A 253 1.52 -19.34 -4.17
CA GLN A 253 1.34 -18.50 -5.36
C GLN A 253 2.37 -17.37 -5.45
N LEU A 254 3.23 -17.25 -4.45
CA LEU A 254 4.17 -16.15 -4.23
C LEU A 254 5.63 -16.63 -4.26
N PHE A 255 5.89 -17.84 -3.78
CA PHE A 255 7.21 -18.44 -3.64
C PHE A 255 7.30 -19.79 -4.36
N PHE A 256 8.40 -19.99 -5.09
CA PHE A 256 8.59 -21.09 -6.04
C PHE A 256 9.91 -21.80 -5.81
N ALA A 257 9.96 -23.10 -6.10
CA ALA A 257 11.15 -23.93 -5.94
C ALA A 257 12.09 -23.89 -7.17
N ALA A 258 11.70 -23.20 -8.24
CA ALA A 258 12.45 -23.08 -9.48
C ALA A 258 12.29 -21.69 -10.13
N PRO A 259 13.33 -21.16 -10.81
CA PRO A 259 13.31 -19.84 -11.45
C PRO A 259 12.24 -19.62 -12.52
N ASP A 260 11.68 -20.69 -13.09
CA ASP A 260 10.61 -20.63 -14.09
C ASP A 260 9.21 -20.37 -13.46
N LEU A 261 9.13 -20.29 -12.13
CA LEU A 261 7.91 -20.11 -11.35
C LEU A 261 6.84 -21.18 -11.61
N SER A 262 7.25 -22.38 -12.00
CA SER A 262 6.31 -23.46 -12.35
C SER A 262 5.86 -24.27 -11.13
N ALA A 263 6.74 -24.45 -10.14
CA ALA A 263 6.49 -25.28 -8.96
C ALA A 263 6.52 -24.43 -7.68
N PRO A 264 5.45 -24.40 -6.87
CA PRO A 264 5.48 -23.74 -5.57
C PRO A 264 6.53 -24.38 -4.67
N LEU A 265 7.21 -23.59 -3.84
CA LEU A 265 8.04 -24.16 -2.77
C LEU A 265 7.16 -24.57 -1.58
N ASP A 266 7.61 -25.57 -0.84
CA ASP A 266 7.04 -25.94 0.46
C ASP A 266 7.82 -25.21 1.56
N PRO A 267 7.24 -24.19 2.21
CA PRO A 267 7.96 -23.39 3.21
C PRO A 267 8.26 -24.17 4.49
N GLU A 268 7.71 -25.38 4.68
CA GLU A 268 7.94 -26.22 5.86
C GLU A 268 8.94 -27.36 5.57
N ALA A 269 9.43 -27.48 4.33
CA ALA A 269 10.38 -28.51 3.94
C ALA A 269 11.81 -27.95 3.82
N PRO A 270 12.85 -28.71 4.20
CA PRO A 270 14.24 -28.32 3.92
C PRO A 270 14.51 -28.18 2.41
N PRO A 271 15.33 -27.20 1.98
CA PRO A 271 16.05 -26.20 2.80
C PRO A 271 15.25 -24.90 3.08
N PHE A 272 13.95 -24.87 2.77
CA PHE A 272 13.12 -23.65 2.79
C PHE A 272 12.59 -23.30 4.19
N ASP A 273 12.38 -24.31 5.04
CA ASP A 273 11.97 -24.19 6.45
C ASP A 273 12.81 -23.19 7.27
N ALA A 274 14.10 -23.06 6.94
CA ALA A 274 15.01 -22.10 7.58
C ALA A 274 14.56 -20.62 7.48
N PHE A 275 13.74 -20.25 6.50
CA PHE A 275 13.30 -18.86 6.29
C PHE A 275 11.99 -18.54 7.00
N GLY A 276 11.16 -19.54 7.31
CA GLY A 276 9.94 -19.43 8.12
C GLY A 276 9.14 -18.13 7.92
N ARG A 277 9.15 -17.26 8.94
CA ARG A 277 8.37 -16.01 8.97
C ARG A 277 8.79 -14.98 7.91
N CYS A 278 9.93 -15.13 7.24
CA CYS A 278 10.34 -14.27 6.12
C CYS A 278 9.34 -14.33 4.95
N TYR A 279 8.77 -15.52 4.69
CA TYR A 279 7.73 -15.70 3.69
C TYR A 279 6.45 -14.95 4.06
N GLU A 280 6.03 -15.04 5.34
CA GLU A 280 4.84 -14.39 5.85
C GLU A 280 4.93 -12.86 5.69
N VAL A 281 6.04 -12.24 6.12
CA VAL A 281 6.13 -10.77 6.07
C VAL A 281 6.14 -10.24 4.64
N CYS A 282 6.68 -10.98 3.67
CA CYS A 282 6.57 -10.65 2.25
C CYS A 282 5.12 -10.81 1.74
N GLN A 283 4.44 -11.90 2.11
CA GLN A 283 3.02 -12.09 1.79
C GLN A 283 2.15 -10.92 2.28
N TRP A 284 2.43 -10.38 3.47
CA TRP A 284 1.66 -9.28 4.06
C TRP A 284 2.07 -7.89 3.59
N ALA A 285 3.12 -7.78 2.78
CA ALA A 285 3.63 -6.52 2.27
C ALA A 285 2.55 -5.75 1.46
N PRO A 286 2.51 -4.41 1.53
CA PRO A 286 1.58 -3.63 0.74
C PRO A 286 1.94 -3.67 -0.75
N SER A 287 0.93 -3.59 -1.61
CA SER A 287 1.10 -3.40 -3.06
C SER A 287 -0.09 -2.63 -3.62
N SER A 288 0.11 -1.98 -4.77
CA SER A 288 -0.95 -1.20 -5.42
C SER A 288 -2.17 -2.07 -5.69
N PHE A 289 -3.35 -1.59 -5.29
CA PHE A 289 -4.62 -2.32 -5.36
C PHE A 289 -4.60 -3.75 -4.77
N ASN A 290 -3.63 -4.07 -3.89
CA ASN A 290 -3.39 -5.41 -3.38
C ASN A 290 -3.01 -6.45 -4.48
N GLY A 291 -2.43 -5.98 -5.59
CA GLY A 291 -2.11 -6.81 -6.76
C GLY A 291 -1.04 -7.87 -6.52
N GLN A 292 -0.18 -7.70 -5.51
CA GLN A 292 0.89 -8.65 -5.14
C GLN A 292 1.67 -9.12 -6.36
N THR A 293 2.28 -8.19 -7.09
CA THR A 293 2.93 -8.40 -8.40
C THR A 293 4.36 -8.94 -8.31
N THR A 294 4.82 -9.30 -7.11
CA THR A 294 6.17 -9.81 -6.87
C THR A 294 6.14 -11.32 -6.64
N ARG A 295 7.11 -12.03 -7.21
CA ARG A 295 7.33 -13.46 -7.03
C ARG A 295 8.77 -13.69 -6.62
N CYS A 296 9.01 -14.81 -5.96
CA CYS A 296 10.33 -15.20 -5.52
C CYS A 296 10.58 -16.67 -5.86
N ALA A 297 11.73 -16.98 -6.44
CA ALA A 297 12.13 -18.35 -6.72
C ALA A 297 13.40 -18.72 -5.95
N ALA A 298 13.37 -19.84 -5.27
CA ALA A 298 14.57 -20.42 -4.68
C ALA A 298 15.48 -21.00 -5.75
N VAL A 299 16.78 -20.89 -5.54
CA VAL A 299 17.81 -21.56 -6.34
C VAL A 299 18.64 -22.42 -5.41
N VAL A 300 18.74 -23.72 -5.75
CA VAL A 300 19.55 -24.70 -5.03
C VAL A 300 20.72 -25.13 -5.92
N ASP A 301 21.85 -25.47 -5.30
CA ASP A 301 22.98 -26.05 -6.02
C ASP A 301 22.79 -27.56 -6.29
N GLY A 302 23.78 -28.17 -6.96
CA GLY A 302 23.78 -29.61 -7.26
C GLY A 302 23.81 -30.54 -6.04
N GLN A 303 24.01 -30.00 -4.84
CA GLN A 303 24.01 -30.72 -3.56
C GLN A 303 22.68 -30.50 -2.80
N GLY A 304 21.74 -29.75 -3.38
CA GLY A 304 20.46 -29.43 -2.77
C GLY A 304 20.53 -28.30 -1.73
N GLN A 305 21.65 -27.58 -1.63
CA GLN A 305 21.78 -26.44 -0.74
C GLN A 305 21.20 -25.18 -1.39
N LEU A 306 20.40 -24.45 -0.63
CA LEU A 306 19.88 -23.16 -1.07
C LEU A 306 21.01 -22.13 -1.17
N THR A 307 21.18 -21.57 -2.37
CA THR A 307 22.21 -20.57 -2.69
C THR A 307 21.66 -19.15 -2.76
N ARG A 308 20.46 -18.96 -3.31
CA ARG A 308 19.84 -17.63 -3.42
C ARG A 308 18.33 -17.69 -3.63
N PHE A 309 17.71 -16.53 -3.52
CA PHE A 309 16.33 -16.28 -3.95
C PHE A 309 16.30 -15.21 -5.03
N ASP A 310 15.71 -15.53 -6.18
CA ASP A 310 15.54 -14.61 -7.30
C ASP A 310 14.17 -13.93 -7.19
N PHE A 311 14.13 -12.60 -7.23
CA PHE A 311 12.92 -11.79 -7.15
C PHE A 311 12.50 -11.29 -8.52
N PHE A 312 11.21 -11.43 -8.81
CA PHE A 312 10.62 -11.12 -10.11
C PHE A 312 9.39 -10.23 -10.00
N ALA A 313 9.20 -9.36 -10.99
CA ALA A 313 7.94 -8.66 -11.23
C ALA A 313 7.09 -9.42 -12.28
N THR A 314 5.82 -9.66 -11.98
CA THR A 314 4.90 -10.42 -12.87
C THR A 314 4.12 -9.55 -13.85
N THR A 315 4.34 -8.23 -13.83
CA THR A 315 3.68 -7.30 -14.74
C THR A 315 4.70 -6.35 -15.35
N ASP A 316 4.35 -5.80 -16.50
CA ASP A 316 5.10 -4.82 -17.27
C ASP A 316 5.00 -3.39 -16.71
N SER A 317 4.38 -3.20 -15.53
CA SER A 317 4.21 -1.85 -14.97
C SER A 317 5.56 -1.24 -14.63
N HIS A 318 5.87 -0.09 -15.24
CA HIS A 318 7.14 0.62 -15.00
C HIS A 318 7.30 1.11 -13.54
N PHE A 319 6.21 1.40 -12.83
CA PHE A 319 6.28 1.97 -11.47
C PHE A 319 5.66 1.06 -10.42
N TYR A 320 4.46 0.52 -10.66
CA TYR A 320 3.76 -0.23 -9.62
C TYR A 320 4.47 -1.52 -9.24
N ALA A 321 4.99 -2.27 -10.23
CA ALA A 321 5.64 -3.55 -9.98
C ALA A 321 7.02 -3.41 -9.33
N PRO A 322 7.91 -2.50 -9.79
CA PRO A 322 9.21 -2.28 -9.15
C PRO A 322 9.10 -1.70 -7.73
N VAL A 323 8.15 -0.78 -7.48
CA VAL A 323 7.88 -0.32 -6.10
C VAL A 323 7.41 -1.47 -5.20
N ALA A 324 6.50 -2.31 -5.69
CA ALA A 324 6.03 -3.48 -4.94
C ALA A 324 7.16 -4.49 -4.67
N LEU A 325 8.07 -4.67 -5.64
CA LEU A 325 9.25 -5.50 -5.48
C LEU A 325 10.19 -4.92 -4.42
N GLY A 326 10.51 -3.62 -4.48
CA GLY A 326 11.31 -2.96 -3.44
C GLY A 326 10.71 -3.09 -2.03
N ILE A 327 9.38 -2.94 -1.92
CA ILE A 327 8.65 -3.18 -0.67
C ILE A 327 8.87 -4.62 -0.16
N TRP A 328 8.87 -5.62 -1.05
CA TRP A 328 9.23 -7.00 -0.71
C TRP A 328 10.67 -7.13 -0.24
N LEU A 329 11.62 -6.51 -0.94
CA LEU A 329 13.05 -6.57 -0.56
C LEU A 329 13.28 -6.02 0.85
N ALA A 330 12.60 -4.93 1.23
CA ALA A 330 12.68 -4.41 2.59
C ALA A 330 12.17 -5.42 3.63
N ASN A 331 11.02 -6.04 3.37
CA ASN A 331 10.45 -7.03 4.29
C ASN A 331 11.32 -8.29 4.38
N TRP A 332 11.84 -8.74 3.24
CA TRP A 332 12.72 -9.91 3.16
C TRP A 332 14.00 -9.67 3.96
N GLU A 333 14.69 -8.57 3.69
CA GLU A 333 15.93 -8.20 4.37
C GLU A 333 15.74 -8.04 5.88
N MET A 334 14.73 -7.28 6.30
CA MET A 334 14.43 -7.13 7.74
C MET A 334 14.05 -8.47 8.38
N GLY A 335 13.40 -9.37 7.64
CA GLY A 335 13.09 -10.72 8.09
C GLY A 335 14.35 -11.57 8.25
N CYS A 336 15.23 -11.59 7.24
CA CYS A 336 16.51 -12.30 7.29
C CYS A 336 17.41 -11.77 8.40
N GLU A 337 17.52 -10.44 8.56
CA GLU A 337 18.26 -9.81 9.67
C GLU A 337 17.71 -10.26 11.04
N ALA A 338 16.38 -10.24 11.22
CA ALA A 338 15.74 -10.68 12.46
C ALA A 338 15.93 -12.18 12.73
N ALA A 339 15.96 -13.00 11.68
CA ALA A 339 16.24 -14.44 11.75
C ALA A 339 17.74 -14.76 11.81
N LYS A 340 18.62 -13.76 11.71
CA LYS A 340 20.09 -13.92 11.64
C LYS A 340 20.53 -14.78 10.46
N LEU A 341 19.87 -14.64 9.32
CA LEU A 341 20.21 -15.29 8.06
C LEU A 341 21.11 -14.36 7.24
N PRO A 342 22.42 -14.66 7.12
CA PRO A 342 23.36 -13.78 6.43
C PRO A 342 23.18 -13.89 4.91
N GLY A 343 23.32 -12.75 4.24
CA GLY A 343 23.19 -12.63 2.79
C GLY A 343 22.98 -11.18 2.38
N HIS A 344 23.03 -10.94 1.08
CA HIS A 344 22.94 -9.60 0.50
C HIS A 344 22.17 -9.63 -0.83
N PHE A 345 21.73 -8.47 -1.27
CA PHE A 345 21.11 -8.34 -2.58
C PHE A 345 22.15 -8.06 -3.67
N GLU A 346 22.01 -8.74 -4.80
CA GLU A 346 22.90 -8.61 -5.96
C GLU A 346 22.09 -8.76 -7.26
N VAL A 347 22.43 -7.95 -8.27
CA VAL A 347 21.85 -8.06 -9.61
C VAL A 347 22.73 -9.00 -10.43
N LEU A 348 22.20 -10.18 -10.75
CA LEU A 348 22.93 -11.22 -11.45
C LEU A 348 22.66 -11.20 -12.96
N GLY A 349 23.72 -11.35 -13.74
CA GLY A 349 23.67 -11.44 -15.19
C GLY A 349 22.96 -12.71 -15.69
N PRO A 350 22.52 -12.76 -16.97
CA PRO A 350 21.84 -13.93 -17.53
C PRO A 350 22.62 -15.25 -17.39
N GLU A 351 23.96 -15.21 -17.51
CA GLU A 351 24.83 -16.38 -17.38
C GLU A 351 24.87 -16.89 -15.94
N GLU A 352 25.04 -16.00 -14.95
CA GLU A 352 25.03 -16.33 -13.51
C GLU A 352 23.67 -16.88 -13.05
N ARG A 353 22.62 -16.54 -13.78
CA ARG A 353 21.27 -17.06 -13.58
C ARG A 353 20.97 -18.35 -14.32
N GLY A 354 21.84 -18.79 -15.23
CA GLY A 354 21.55 -19.91 -16.13
C GLY A 354 20.35 -19.64 -17.05
N ALA A 355 20.03 -18.36 -17.32
CA ALA A 355 18.80 -17.91 -17.97
C ALA A 355 19.10 -17.11 -19.26
N THR A 356 19.72 -17.77 -20.24
CA THR A 356 20.16 -17.15 -21.52
C THR A 356 19.01 -16.75 -22.46
N LYS A 357 17.80 -17.25 -22.22
CA LYS A 357 16.56 -16.91 -22.95
C LYS A 357 15.38 -16.71 -22.00
N ALA A 358 15.54 -15.80 -21.05
CA ALA A 358 14.45 -15.45 -20.14
C ALA A 358 13.29 -14.78 -20.91
N PRO A 359 12.02 -15.10 -20.61
CA PRO A 359 10.88 -14.38 -21.15
C PRO A 359 10.86 -12.92 -20.66
N GLU A 360 10.12 -12.04 -21.34
CA GLU A 360 9.93 -10.65 -20.88
C GLU A 360 9.24 -10.58 -19.51
N LEU A 361 8.30 -11.51 -19.26
CA LEU A 361 7.63 -11.70 -17.98
C LEU A 361 7.64 -13.18 -17.58
N PRO A 362 7.78 -13.50 -16.29
CA PRO A 362 8.08 -12.60 -15.17
C PRO A 362 9.49 -11.98 -15.31
N HIS A 363 9.59 -10.67 -15.05
CA HIS A 363 10.84 -9.91 -15.20
C HIS A 363 11.73 -10.11 -13.97
N TYR A 364 12.91 -10.69 -14.15
CA TYR A 364 13.92 -10.78 -13.10
C TYR A 364 14.46 -9.40 -12.75
N ASP A 365 14.55 -9.09 -11.45
CA ASP A 365 15.06 -7.80 -10.98
C ASP A 365 16.34 -7.90 -10.16
N ILE A 366 16.36 -8.80 -9.18
CA ILE A 366 17.46 -8.91 -8.23
C ILE A 366 17.42 -10.25 -7.50
N SER A 367 18.56 -10.70 -6.99
CA SER A 367 18.67 -11.89 -6.17
C SER A 367 19.10 -11.53 -4.75
N TRP A 368 18.56 -12.22 -3.75
CA TRP A 368 19.17 -12.29 -2.42
C TRP A 368 20.09 -13.50 -2.38
N VAL A 369 21.40 -13.26 -2.34
CA VAL A 369 22.44 -14.28 -2.32
C VAL A 369 22.75 -14.62 -0.87
N ARG A 370 22.64 -15.91 -0.54
CA ARG A 370 22.97 -16.40 0.79
C ARG A 370 24.47 -16.40 0.98
N GLU A 371 24.93 -15.89 2.12
CA GLU A 371 26.32 -16.03 2.51
C GLU A 371 26.56 -17.41 3.12
N ALA A 372 27.64 -18.08 2.70
CA ALA A 372 28.03 -19.35 3.30
C ALA A 372 28.39 -19.10 4.78
N GLY A 373 27.69 -19.81 5.67
CA GLY A 373 27.91 -19.77 7.12
C GLY A 373 29.02 -20.69 7.57
#